data_AF-A0A929K5F6-F1
#
_entry.id   AF-A0A929K5F6-F1
#
_cell.length_a   1.000
_cell.length_b   1.000
_cell.length_c   1.000
_cell.angle_alpha   90.00
_cell.angle_beta   90.00
_cell.angle_gamma   90.00
#
_symmetry.space_group_name_H-M   'P 1'
#
loop_
_entity.id
_entity.type
_entity.pdbx_description
1 polymer ?
#
loop_
_entity_poly.entity_id
_entity_poly.type
_entity_poly.pdbx_seq_one_letter_code
_entity_poly.pdbx_strand_id
1 'polypeptide(L)'
;LEFIKARDLPDAWFQCVYQILDTGRTYTIDRGSYEGQKRIEFDYITVHIKYPGKRPLLPDIPPALGIPNPVDNDYLDQYLPYLMTSIKKEGEEYTYGEYLEPQIKEIIRMYREDGHGTNQAYMTVGNPKTLYLSDPPCLRGIDTRIKDNKLHFV
;
A
#
# COMPACT_ATOMS: atom_id res chain seq x y z
N LEU A 1 18.28 -7.56 2.85
CA LEU A 1 17.68 -6.42 2.11
C LEU A 1 17.16 -6.98 0.81
N GLU A 2 15.84 -7.18 0.70
CA GLU A 2 15.22 -7.77 -0.48
C GLU A 2 14.84 -6.69 -1.50
N PHE A 3 15.10 -6.94 -2.77
CA PHE A 3 14.67 -6.06 -3.86
C PHE A 3 13.97 -6.86 -4.95
N ILE A 4 12.69 -6.58 -5.18
CA ILE A 4 11.86 -7.23 -6.18
C ILE A 4 11.57 -6.26 -7.32
N LYS A 5 11.82 -6.71 -8.56
CA LYS A 5 11.48 -5.95 -9.77
C LYS A 5 10.41 -6.69 -10.54
N ALA A 6 9.16 -6.27 -10.35
CA ALA A 6 7.99 -6.89 -10.95
C ALA A 6 7.51 -6.16 -12.20
N ARG A 7 6.81 -6.89 -13.07
CA ARG A 7 6.13 -6.34 -14.24
C ARG A 7 4.89 -5.55 -13.83
N ASP A 8 3.99 -6.17 -13.09
CA ASP A 8 2.69 -5.64 -12.66
C ASP A 8 2.37 -6.07 -11.22
N LEU A 9 1.20 -5.67 -10.69
CA LEU A 9 0.82 -5.95 -9.30
C LEU A 9 0.68 -7.46 -9.00
N PRO A 10 0.05 -8.29 -9.86
CA PRO A 10 0.01 -9.74 -9.63
C PRO A 10 1.40 -10.37 -9.57
N ASP A 11 2.28 -10.03 -10.51
CA ASP A 11 3.66 -10.53 -10.54
C ASP A 11 4.43 -10.13 -9.26
N ALA A 12 4.25 -8.89 -8.80
CA ALA A 12 4.83 -8.42 -7.54
C ALA A 12 4.36 -9.26 -6.35
N TRP A 13 3.06 -9.53 -6.26
CA TRP A 13 2.48 -10.31 -5.18
C TRP A 13 3.05 -11.73 -5.13
N PHE A 14 3.07 -12.44 -6.26
CA PHE A 14 3.61 -13.80 -6.31
C PHE A 14 5.12 -13.83 -5.98
N GLN A 15 5.91 -12.90 -6.53
CA GLN A 15 7.33 -12.83 -6.20
C GLN A 15 7.56 -12.57 -4.71
N CYS A 16 6.78 -11.69 -4.07
CA CYS A 16 6.84 -11.49 -2.62
C CYS A 16 6.52 -12.76 -1.85
N VAL A 17 5.46 -13.49 -2.22
CA VAL A 17 5.07 -14.74 -1.56
C VAL A 17 6.16 -15.81 -1.71
N TYR A 18 6.73 -16.00 -2.90
CA TYR A 18 7.80 -16.98 -3.08
C TYR A 18 9.05 -16.60 -2.29
N GLN A 19 9.43 -15.32 -2.32
CA GLN A 19 10.64 -14.85 -1.65
C GLN A 19 10.53 -14.92 -0.13
N ILE A 20 9.37 -14.56 0.45
CA ILE A 20 9.19 -14.55 1.91
C ILE A 20 9.23 -15.96 2.50
N LEU A 21 8.82 -16.98 1.74
CA LEU A 21 8.87 -18.37 2.17
C LEU A 21 10.30 -18.92 2.23
N ASP A 22 11.20 -18.39 1.42
CA ASP A 22 12.61 -18.82 1.37
C ASP A 22 13.49 -18.02 2.34
N THR A 23 13.32 -16.69 2.39
CA THR A 23 14.23 -15.79 3.12
C THR A 23 13.62 -15.14 4.35
N GLY A 24 12.31 -15.28 4.55
CA GLY A 24 11.60 -14.62 5.63
C GLY A 24 11.93 -15.20 6.99
N ARG A 25 11.83 -14.34 8.02
CA ARG A 25 12.01 -14.73 9.41
C ARG A 25 10.65 -14.87 10.09
N THR A 26 10.52 -15.87 10.96
CA THR A 26 9.32 -16.00 11.79
C THR A 26 9.43 -15.12 13.03
N TYR A 27 8.35 -14.43 13.36
CA TYR A 27 8.21 -13.69 14.62
C TYR A 27 6.82 -13.93 15.22
N THR A 28 6.66 -13.59 16.50
CA THR A 28 5.38 -13.61 17.21
C THR A 28 4.91 -12.18 17.42
N ILE A 29 3.62 -11.92 17.21
CA ILE A 29 3.04 -10.60 17.42
C ILE A 29 2.79 -10.38 18.91
N ASP A 30 3.53 -9.46 19.53
CA ASP A 30 3.40 -9.17 20.96
C ASP A 30 2.29 -8.17 21.29
N ARG A 31 1.89 -7.31 20.33
CA ARG A 31 0.83 -6.31 20.51
C ARG A 31 0.17 -5.94 19.20
N GLY A 32 -1.14 -5.75 19.25
CA GLY A 32 -1.97 -5.19 18.18
C GLY A 32 -2.79 -6.26 17.46
N SER A 33 -3.27 -5.92 16.27
CA SER A 33 -4.00 -6.86 15.43
C SER A 33 -3.26 -8.20 15.31
N TYR A 34 -3.95 -9.30 15.63
CA TYR A 34 -3.45 -10.70 15.61
C TYR A 34 -2.41 -11.05 16.70
N GLU A 35 -2.45 -10.39 17.86
CA GLU A 35 -1.63 -10.73 19.03
C GLU A 35 -1.55 -12.24 19.32
N GLY A 36 -0.34 -12.72 19.62
CA GLY A 36 -0.02 -14.12 19.88
C GLY A 36 0.19 -14.99 18.63
N GLN A 37 -0.17 -14.51 17.44
CA GLN A 37 0.05 -15.27 16.20
C GLN A 37 1.50 -15.19 15.72
N LYS A 38 1.94 -16.25 15.03
CA LYS A 38 3.22 -16.27 14.31
C LYS A 38 3.03 -15.76 12.89
N ARG A 39 3.99 -14.97 12.41
CA ARG A 39 4.05 -14.48 11.03
C ARG A 39 5.45 -14.64 10.46
N ILE A 40 5.53 -14.73 9.14
CA ILE A 40 6.78 -14.64 8.41
C ILE A 40 6.89 -13.21 7.87
N GLU A 41 8.03 -12.56 8.09
CA GLU A 41 8.29 -11.20 7.61
C GLU A 41 9.61 -11.10 6.85
N PHE A 42 9.69 -10.10 5.97
CA PHE A 42 10.96 -9.56 5.53
C PHE A 42 11.51 -8.61 6.61
N ASP A 43 12.83 -8.63 6.82
CA ASP A 43 13.48 -7.58 7.62
C ASP A 43 13.33 -6.20 6.95
N TYR A 44 13.47 -6.16 5.63
CA TYR A 44 13.16 -5.00 4.78
C TYR A 44 13.08 -5.42 3.32
N ILE A 45 12.10 -4.88 2.59
CA ILE A 45 11.88 -5.13 1.17
C ILE A 45 11.58 -3.84 0.41
N THR A 46 12.07 -3.74 -0.82
CA THR A 46 11.64 -2.75 -1.80
C THR A 46 11.08 -3.45 -3.03
N VAL A 47 9.90 -3.04 -3.48
CA VAL A 47 9.22 -3.62 -4.64
C VAL A 47 9.04 -2.55 -5.71
N HIS A 48 9.68 -2.72 -6.86
CA HIS A 48 9.53 -1.83 -8.01
C HIS A 48 8.65 -2.48 -9.08
N ILE A 49 7.51 -1.86 -9.35
CA ILE A 49 6.52 -2.33 -10.32
C ILE A 49 6.58 -1.49 -11.59
N LYS A 50 6.89 -2.10 -12.73
CA LYS A 50 7.09 -1.37 -14.00
C LYS A 50 5.80 -0.84 -14.62
N TYR A 51 4.69 -1.56 -14.45
CA TYR A 51 3.40 -1.27 -15.07
C TYR A 51 2.26 -1.40 -14.02
N PRO A 52 2.22 -0.50 -13.01
CA PRO A 52 1.29 -0.64 -11.88
C PRO A 52 -0.18 -0.53 -12.26
N GLY A 53 -0.51 0.13 -13.39
CA GLY A 53 -1.88 0.26 -13.89
C GLY A 53 -2.35 -0.89 -14.80
N LYS A 54 -1.52 -1.90 -15.08
CA LYS A 54 -1.88 -2.99 -15.98
C LYS A 54 -2.94 -3.89 -15.34
N ARG A 55 -4.04 -4.13 -16.05
CA ARG A 55 -5.14 -5.02 -15.60
C ARG A 55 -4.87 -6.49 -15.94
N PRO A 56 -5.37 -7.45 -15.13
CA PRO A 56 -6.04 -7.24 -13.84
C PRO A 56 -5.06 -6.75 -12.75
N LEU A 57 -5.57 -6.01 -11.75
CA LEU A 57 -4.73 -5.57 -10.61
C LEU A 57 -4.60 -6.66 -9.56
N LEU A 58 -5.64 -7.50 -9.41
CA LEU A 58 -5.67 -8.58 -8.44
C LEU A 58 -4.93 -9.80 -8.98
N PRO A 59 -4.16 -10.50 -8.13
CA PRO A 59 -3.63 -11.81 -8.48
C PRO A 59 -4.76 -12.83 -8.62
N ASP A 60 -4.61 -13.73 -9.58
CA ASP A 60 -5.52 -14.84 -9.85
C ASP A 60 -4.78 -16.16 -9.66
N ILE A 61 -5.36 -17.04 -8.87
CA ILE A 61 -4.84 -18.37 -8.56
C ILE A 61 -5.64 -19.38 -9.38
N PRO A 62 -4.98 -20.17 -10.25
CA PRO A 62 -5.67 -21.17 -11.06
C PRO A 62 -6.50 -22.12 -10.19
N PRO A 63 -7.80 -22.33 -10.50
CA PRO A 63 -8.67 -23.22 -9.72
C PRO A 63 -8.13 -24.64 -9.58
N ALA A 64 -7.33 -25.10 -10.55
CA ALA A 64 -6.66 -26.39 -10.54
C ALA A 64 -5.71 -26.60 -9.34
N LEU A 65 -5.25 -25.52 -8.69
CA LEU A 65 -4.42 -25.60 -7.48
C LEU A 65 -5.24 -25.83 -6.21
N GLY A 66 -6.57 -25.69 -6.25
CA GLY A 66 -7.44 -25.86 -5.08
C GLY A 66 -7.24 -24.81 -3.98
N ILE A 67 -6.55 -23.72 -4.29
CA ILE A 67 -6.27 -22.61 -3.37
C ILE A 67 -7.20 -21.44 -3.75
N PRO A 68 -7.91 -20.83 -2.78
CA PRO A 68 -8.78 -19.69 -3.07
C PRO A 68 -7.94 -18.46 -3.46
N ASN A 69 -8.54 -17.56 -4.25
CA ASN A 69 -7.95 -16.25 -4.52
C ASN A 69 -7.70 -15.49 -3.21
N PRO A 70 -6.66 -14.63 -3.16
CA PRO A 70 -6.25 -13.97 -1.92
C PRO A 70 -7.23 -12.89 -1.46
N VAL A 71 -8.08 -12.39 -2.37
CA VAL A 71 -9.15 -11.43 -2.08
C VAL A 71 -10.38 -11.71 -2.97
N ASP A 72 -11.52 -11.21 -2.54
CA ASP A 72 -12.77 -11.26 -3.31
C ASP A 72 -12.75 -10.33 -4.53
N ASN A 73 -13.59 -10.61 -5.53
CA ASN A 73 -13.64 -9.85 -6.78
C ASN A 73 -13.96 -8.35 -6.57
N ASP A 74 -14.83 -8.04 -5.61
CA ASP A 74 -15.29 -6.67 -5.34
C ASP A 74 -14.41 -5.94 -4.32
N TYR A 75 -13.30 -6.56 -3.90
CA TYR A 75 -12.42 -6.02 -2.86
C TYR A 75 -11.91 -4.62 -3.19
N LEU A 76 -11.53 -4.37 -4.44
CA LEU A 76 -11.00 -3.07 -4.86
C LEU A 76 -12.03 -1.95 -4.71
N ASP A 77 -13.28 -2.20 -5.11
CA ASP A 77 -14.35 -1.21 -5.06
C ASP A 77 -14.73 -0.89 -3.61
N GLN A 78 -14.67 -1.89 -2.73
CA GLN A 78 -14.91 -1.73 -1.30
C GLN A 78 -13.76 -1.00 -0.59
N TYR A 79 -12.52 -1.18 -1.06
CA TYR A 79 -11.32 -0.60 -0.43
C TYR A 79 -11.03 0.82 -0.92
N LEU A 80 -11.39 1.17 -2.15
CA LEU A 80 -11.08 2.50 -2.72
C LEU A 80 -11.59 3.68 -1.86
N PRO A 81 -12.80 3.66 -1.29
CA PRO A 81 -13.28 4.73 -0.40
C PRO A 81 -12.38 4.95 0.82
N TYR A 82 -11.74 3.91 1.35
CA TYR A 82 -10.83 4.01 2.49
C TYR A 82 -9.55 4.78 2.19
N LEU A 83 -9.10 4.77 0.94
CA LEU A 83 -7.93 5.51 0.48
C LEU A 83 -8.28 6.94 0.05
N MET A 84 -9.50 7.14 -0.44
CA MET A 84 -9.88 8.37 -1.14
C MET A 84 -10.79 9.31 -0.34
N THR A 85 -11.37 8.84 0.76
CA THR A 85 -12.36 9.61 1.53
C THR A 85 -12.10 9.56 3.03
N SER A 86 -12.51 10.60 3.75
CA SER A 86 -12.50 10.65 5.21
C SER A 86 -13.65 9.87 5.88
N ILE A 87 -14.44 9.09 5.13
CA ILE A 87 -15.63 8.40 5.65
C ILE A 87 -15.20 7.18 6.47
N LYS A 88 -15.51 7.18 7.76
CA LYS A 88 -15.25 6.07 8.69
C LYS A 88 -16.49 5.18 8.81
N LYS A 89 -16.29 3.88 8.94
CA LYS A 89 -17.34 2.96 9.42
C LYS A 89 -17.37 2.94 10.94
N GLU A 90 -18.45 2.37 11.49
CA GLU A 90 -18.59 2.19 12.93
C GLU A 90 -17.43 1.35 13.49
N GLY A 91 -16.79 1.85 14.54
CA GLY A 91 -15.62 1.21 15.16
C GLY A 91 -14.27 1.58 14.55
N GLU A 92 -14.21 2.35 13.47
CA GLU A 92 -12.94 2.78 12.87
C GLU A 92 -12.44 4.10 13.47
N GLU A 93 -11.21 4.11 13.97
CA GLU A 93 -10.59 5.32 14.52
C GLU A 93 -10.15 6.31 13.42
N TYR A 94 -9.80 5.81 12.23
CA TYR A 94 -9.33 6.59 11.08
C TYR A 94 -9.55 5.85 9.76
N THR A 95 -9.45 6.59 8.65
CA THR A 95 -9.18 6.03 7.31
C THR A 95 -7.92 6.65 6.73
N TYR A 96 -7.31 6.02 5.73
CA TYR A 96 -6.19 6.64 5.02
C TYR A 96 -6.63 7.91 4.27
N GLY A 97 -7.83 7.90 3.72
CA GLY A 97 -8.42 9.05 3.03
C GLY A 97 -8.60 10.27 3.92
N GLU A 98 -8.82 10.12 5.23
CA GLU A 98 -8.84 11.26 6.17
C GLU A 98 -7.57 12.10 6.08
N TYR A 99 -6.41 11.45 5.92
CA TYR A 99 -5.14 12.14 5.75
C TYR A 99 -4.89 12.52 4.30
N LEU A 100 -5.11 11.60 3.36
CA LEU A 100 -4.69 11.77 1.97
C LEU A 100 -5.56 12.74 1.18
N GLU A 101 -6.89 12.71 1.36
CA GLU A 101 -7.83 13.49 0.54
C GLU A 101 -7.48 15.00 0.43
N PRO A 102 -7.23 15.74 1.53
CA PRO A 102 -6.86 17.15 1.42
C PRO A 102 -5.49 17.35 0.78
N GLN A 103 -4.54 16.45 1.02
CA GLN A 103 -3.18 16.53 0.48
C GLN A 103 -3.14 16.24 -1.02
N ILE A 104 -3.97 15.32 -1.53
CA ILE A 104 -4.08 15.02 -2.97
C ILE A 104 -4.43 16.29 -3.77
N LYS A 105 -5.34 17.13 -3.25
CA LYS A 105 -5.72 18.40 -3.89
C LYS A 105 -4.52 19.35 -3.99
N GLU A 106 -3.71 19.43 -2.94
CA GLU A 106 -2.51 20.26 -2.93
C GLU A 106 -1.44 19.72 -3.88
N ILE A 107 -1.20 18.42 -3.92
CA ILE A 107 -0.26 17.79 -4.88
C ILE A 107 -0.67 18.10 -6.33
N ILE A 108 -1.97 18.04 -6.64
CA ILE A 108 -2.49 18.41 -7.97
C ILE A 108 -2.21 19.89 -8.25
N ARG A 109 -2.44 20.79 -7.29
CA ARG A 109 -2.13 22.22 -7.42
C ARG A 109 -0.64 22.43 -7.70
N MET A 110 0.24 21.83 -6.91
CA MET A 110 1.69 21.93 -7.07
C MET A 110 2.14 21.57 -8.48
N TYR A 111 1.65 20.45 -9.03
CA TYR A 111 2.01 20.07 -10.40
C TYR A 111 1.45 21.01 -11.46
N ARG A 112 0.26 21.55 -11.26
CA ARG A 112 -0.41 22.43 -12.23
C ARG A 112 0.15 23.86 -12.22
N GLU A 113 0.55 24.36 -11.06
CA GLU A 113 0.90 25.77 -10.86
C GLU A 113 2.40 25.97 -10.62
N ASP A 114 3.04 25.13 -9.81
CA ASP A 114 4.44 25.28 -9.39
C ASP A 114 5.40 24.51 -10.33
N GLY A 115 4.87 23.59 -11.12
CA GLY A 115 5.56 22.85 -12.18
C GLY A 115 5.91 21.40 -11.83
N HIS A 116 6.12 20.60 -12.87
CA HIS A 116 6.33 19.14 -12.75
C HIS A 116 7.61 18.73 -12.01
N GLY A 117 8.58 19.64 -11.89
CA GLY A 117 9.88 19.39 -11.26
C GLY A 117 9.91 19.53 -9.73
N THR A 118 8.76 19.66 -9.07
CA THR A 118 8.71 19.79 -7.61
C THR A 118 9.30 18.55 -6.92
N ASN A 119 10.10 18.78 -5.87
CA ASN A 119 10.65 17.76 -4.98
C ASN A 119 9.92 17.72 -3.63
N GLN A 120 8.77 18.39 -3.53
CA GLN A 120 7.98 18.53 -2.30
C GLN A 120 6.63 17.81 -2.38
N ALA A 121 6.39 17.04 -3.45
CA ALA A 121 5.12 16.35 -3.69
C ALA A 121 4.99 15.05 -2.88
N TYR A 122 4.94 15.19 -1.55
CA TYR A 122 4.83 14.12 -0.56
C TYR A 122 3.56 14.27 0.29
N MET A 123 2.87 13.16 0.54
CA MET A 123 1.69 13.10 1.39
C MET A 123 1.95 12.25 2.62
N THR A 124 1.70 12.79 3.81
CA THR A 124 1.84 12.08 5.09
C THR A 124 0.55 11.33 5.44
N VAL A 125 0.69 10.13 6.01
CA VAL A 125 -0.41 9.40 6.64
C VAL A 125 -0.17 9.31 8.14
N GLY A 126 -1.11 9.83 8.93
CA GLY A 126 -1.00 9.94 10.38
C GLY A 126 -0.39 11.25 10.86
N ASN A 127 -0.25 11.40 12.17
CA ASN A 127 0.36 12.55 12.84
C ASN A 127 0.92 12.10 14.21
N PRO A 128 1.64 12.95 14.98
CA PRO A 128 2.22 12.51 16.25
C PRO A 128 1.23 11.92 17.26
N LYS A 129 -0.06 12.30 17.20
CA LYS A 129 -1.09 11.77 18.08
C LYS A 129 -1.56 10.37 17.68
N THR A 130 -1.33 9.94 16.44
CA THR A 130 -1.79 8.61 16.00
C THR A 130 -1.06 7.48 16.71
N LEU A 131 0.06 7.75 17.36
CA LEU A 131 0.76 6.80 18.24
C LEU A 131 -0.14 6.23 19.35
N TYR A 132 -1.15 6.99 19.78
CA TYR A 132 -2.04 6.63 20.88
C TYR A 132 -3.31 5.89 20.45
N LEU A 133 -3.50 5.65 19.15
CA LEU A 133 -4.59 4.82 18.64
C LEU A 133 -4.40 3.36 19.04
N SER A 134 -5.49 2.59 19.11
CA SER A 134 -5.38 1.14 19.34
C SER A 134 -4.68 0.49 18.16
N ASP A 135 -5.03 0.95 16.95
CA ASP A 135 -4.51 0.45 15.68
C ASP A 135 -3.95 1.62 14.85
N PRO A 136 -2.72 2.09 15.10
CA PRO A 136 -2.13 3.21 14.36
C PRO A 136 -1.94 2.89 12.86
N PRO A 137 -1.96 3.91 11.97
CA PRO A 137 -1.72 3.70 10.53
C PRO A 137 -0.39 3.03 10.27
N CYS A 138 -0.39 1.99 9.42
CA CYS A 138 0.83 1.32 8.98
C CYS A 138 1.42 1.94 7.72
N LEU A 139 0.58 2.44 6.79
CA LEU A 139 1.02 3.35 5.73
C LEU A 139 1.51 4.66 6.36
N ARG A 140 2.71 5.11 5.97
CA ARG A 140 3.35 6.31 6.55
C ARG A 140 3.28 7.53 5.63
N GLY A 141 3.31 7.31 4.33
CA GLY A 141 3.21 8.37 3.35
C GLY A 141 3.30 7.85 1.93
N ILE A 142 3.12 8.77 0.99
CA ILE A 142 3.16 8.53 -0.45
C ILE A 142 3.96 9.68 -1.06
N ASP A 143 5.09 9.39 -1.69
CA ASP A 143 5.82 10.37 -2.50
C ASP A 143 5.41 10.24 -3.96
N THR A 144 5.28 11.36 -4.65
CA THR A 144 5.00 11.37 -6.08
C THR A 144 5.98 12.24 -6.84
N ARG A 145 6.24 11.87 -8.09
CA ARG A 145 7.05 12.69 -8.99
C ARG A 145 6.58 12.60 -10.43
N ILE A 146 6.49 13.73 -11.13
CA ILE A 146 6.32 13.74 -12.59
C ILE A 146 7.70 13.82 -13.25
N LYS A 147 8.10 12.76 -13.96
CA LYS A 147 9.37 12.71 -14.70
C LYS A 147 9.25 11.80 -15.91
N ASP A 148 9.92 12.16 -17.01
CA ASP A 148 9.92 11.41 -18.27
C ASP A 148 8.50 11.13 -18.79
N ASN A 149 7.63 12.14 -18.68
CA ASN A 149 6.21 12.10 -19.04
C ASN A 149 5.41 11.01 -18.31
N LYS A 150 5.83 10.64 -17.09
CA LYS A 150 5.16 9.65 -16.22
C LYS A 150 5.01 10.20 -14.81
N LEU A 151 3.95 9.78 -14.13
CA LEU A 151 3.76 9.96 -12.70
C LEU A 151 4.30 8.73 -11.97
N HIS A 152 5.31 8.93 -11.14
CA HIS A 152 5.94 7.92 -10.30
C HIS A 152 5.37 8.03 -8.89
N PHE A 153 5.21 6.87 -8.24
CA PHE A 153 4.81 6.74 -6.84
C PHE A 153 5.92 5.98 -6.10
N VAL A 154 6.24 6.43 -4.89
CA VAL A 154 7.14 5.74 -3.95
C VAL A 154 6.44 5.57 -2.62
#